data_AF-U1N2Z9-F1
#
_entry.id   AF-U1N2Z9-F1
#
_cell.length_a   1.000
_cell.length_b   1.000
_cell.length_c   1.000
_cell.angle_alpha   90.00
_cell.angle_beta   90.00
_cell.angle_gamma   90.00
#
_symmetry.space_group_name_H-M   'P 1'
#
loop_
_entity.id
_entity.type
_entity.pdbx_description
1 polymer ?
#
loop_
_entity_poly.entity_id
_entity_poly.type
_entity_poly.pdbx_seq_one_letter_code
_entity_poly.pdbx_strand_id
1 'polypeptide(L)'
;MVAQAISVIAQLSLPAETLSLLLITAGLGLSILEAFAPGAHFVVLGVSLLATGLAGLFLGTASPLVLSGLVVLFGAAALLGYRELDIYGTTGSEKTSDSNSLTGTHGRVTERVTPTQGQVKLDAGGFDPYYSARSVDDELTAGTEVVVVDPGGGNVLTVEPLVGGVDEIDRALAAERAKNNMTSSDDNDSNSDGNNNSDLDSNLDSNPTHDNIRSDEQQDSESKSEPEPEAKAKSGFDSDSEPESGREREREREPDVS
;
A
#
# COMPACT_ATOMS: atom_id res chain seq x y z
N MET A 1 -42.20 -17.45 28.08
CA MET A 1 -42.36 -16.86 26.73
C MET A 1 -41.85 -17.76 25.61
N VAL A 2 -40.69 -18.44 25.78
CA VAL A 2 -40.12 -19.37 24.78
C VAL A 2 -41.07 -20.50 24.38
N ALA A 3 -41.81 -21.11 25.32
CA ALA A 3 -42.76 -22.18 25.02
C ALA A 3 -43.95 -21.74 24.14
N GLN A 4 -44.40 -20.47 24.25
CA GLN A 4 -45.45 -19.94 23.39
C GLN A 4 -44.93 -19.60 21.99
N ALA A 5 -43.69 -19.11 21.87
CA ALA A 5 -43.06 -18.90 20.56
C ALA A 5 -42.91 -20.22 19.79
N ILE A 6 -42.51 -21.29 20.47
CA ILE A 6 -42.41 -22.64 19.87
C ILE A 6 -43.79 -23.16 19.44
N SER A 7 -44.84 -22.92 20.22
CA SER A 7 -46.21 -23.33 19.88
C SER A 7 -46.80 -22.59 18.67
N VAL A 8 -46.48 -21.31 18.51
CA VAL A 8 -46.91 -20.50 17.35
C VAL A 8 -46.23 -20.99 16.07
N ILE A 9 -44.94 -21.34 16.15
CA ILE A 9 -44.18 -21.88 15.02
C ILE A 9 -44.70 -23.27 14.61
N ALA A 10 -45.09 -24.10 15.59
CA ALA A 10 -45.64 -25.44 15.32
C ALA A 10 -47.05 -25.43 14.70
N GLN A 11 -47.83 -24.36 14.91
CA GLN A 11 -49.17 -24.19 14.32
C GLN A 11 -49.12 -23.58 12.91
N LEU A 12 -47.99 -22.98 12.53
CA LEU A 12 -47.76 -22.43 11.21
C LEU A 12 -47.39 -23.56 10.25
N SER A 13 -48.39 -24.35 9.84
CA SER A 13 -48.23 -25.34 8.76
C SER A 13 -48.09 -24.61 7.41
N LEU A 14 -46.93 -23.99 7.20
CA LEU A 14 -46.59 -23.36 5.94
C LEU A 14 -46.28 -24.45 4.90
N PRO A 15 -46.86 -24.36 3.69
CA PRO A 15 -46.44 -25.20 2.57
C PRO A 15 -44.93 -25.07 2.33
N ALA A 16 -44.27 -26.16 1.93
CA ALA A 16 -42.86 -26.14 1.55
C ALA A 16 -42.58 -25.11 0.42
N GLU A 17 -43.55 -24.92 -0.47
CA GLU A 17 -43.56 -23.88 -1.50
C GLU A 17 -43.45 -22.48 -0.90
N THR A 18 -44.27 -22.17 0.12
CA THR A 18 -44.31 -20.85 0.77
C THR A 18 -43.03 -20.58 1.54
N LEU A 19 -42.46 -21.59 2.20
CA LEU A 19 -41.14 -21.49 2.82
C LEU A 19 -40.06 -21.15 1.79
N SER A 20 -40.05 -21.84 0.65
CA SER A 20 -39.08 -21.60 -0.42
C SER A 20 -39.20 -20.17 -0.99
N LEU A 21 -40.43 -19.71 -1.23
CA LEU A 21 -40.68 -18.33 -1.66
C LEU A 21 -40.28 -17.29 -0.60
N LEU A 22 -40.48 -17.58 0.69
CA LEU A 22 -40.03 -16.73 1.78
C LEU A 22 -38.51 -16.64 1.79
N LEU A 23 -37.80 -17.76 1.64
CA LEU A 23 -36.33 -17.78 1.56
C LEU A 23 -35.82 -16.95 0.38
N ILE A 24 -36.43 -17.08 -0.80
CA ILE A 24 -36.08 -16.26 -1.99
C ILE A 24 -36.30 -14.78 -1.70
N THR A 25 -37.47 -14.43 -1.14
CA THR A 25 -37.84 -13.04 -0.86
C THR A 25 -36.94 -12.43 0.21
N ALA A 26 -36.64 -13.17 1.28
CA ALA A 26 -35.72 -12.76 2.33
C ALA A 26 -34.30 -12.60 1.78
N GLY A 27 -33.82 -13.55 0.98
CA GLY A 27 -32.51 -13.48 0.34
C GLY A 27 -32.38 -12.24 -0.54
N LEU A 28 -33.37 -11.98 -1.39
CA LEU A 28 -33.42 -10.76 -2.22
C LEU A 28 -33.45 -9.49 -1.37
N GLY A 29 -34.26 -9.46 -0.31
CA GLY A 29 -34.32 -8.34 0.63
C GLY A 29 -32.97 -8.04 1.28
N LEU A 30 -32.26 -9.07 1.75
CA LEU A 30 -30.90 -8.94 2.30
C LEU A 30 -29.92 -8.42 1.23
N SER A 31 -30.01 -8.89 0.00
CA SER A 31 -29.17 -8.40 -1.11
C SER A 31 -29.41 -6.91 -1.40
N ILE A 32 -30.65 -6.44 -1.31
CA ILE A 32 -30.99 -5.02 -1.47
C ILE A 32 -30.48 -4.21 -0.26
N LEU A 33 -30.61 -4.74 0.96
CA LEU A 33 -30.12 -4.09 2.19
C LEU A 33 -28.60 -3.87 2.16
N GLU A 34 -27.83 -4.86 1.68
CA GLU A 34 -26.39 -4.73 1.47
C GLU A 34 -26.03 -3.56 0.56
N ALA A 35 -26.85 -3.28 -0.47
CA ALA A 35 -26.58 -2.19 -1.41
C ALA A 35 -26.64 -0.79 -0.77
N PHE A 36 -27.30 -0.64 0.38
CA PHE A 36 -27.34 0.63 1.13
C PHE A 36 -26.15 0.79 2.09
N ALA A 37 -25.57 -0.30 2.56
CA ALA A 37 -24.46 -0.32 3.51
C ALA A 37 -23.48 -1.44 3.14
N PRO A 38 -22.52 -1.17 2.23
CA PRO A 38 -21.55 -2.16 1.78
C PRO A 38 -20.71 -2.65 2.97
N GLY A 39 -20.71 -3.96 3.19
CA GLY A 39 -20.12 -4.54 4.40
C GLY A 39 -20.12 -6.06 4.45
N ALA A 40 -20.22 -6.79 3.34
CA ALA A 40 -20.00 -8.24 3.20
C ALA A 40 -20.88 -9.20 4.04
N HIS A 41 -21.55 -8.71 5.08
CA HIS A 41 -22.25 -9.53 6.05
C HIS A 41 -23.60 -9.99 5.50
N PHE A 42 -24.31 -9.15 4.74
CA PHE A 42 -25.63 -9.52 4.21
C PHE A 42 -25.55 -10.21 2.86
N VAL A 43 -24.49 -10.00 2.07
CA VAL A 43 -24.35 -10.69 0.77
C VAL A 43 -24.23 -12.20 0.93
N VAL A 44 -23.44 -12.67 1.90
CA VAL A 44 -23.28 -14.11 2.16
C VAL A 44 -24.61 -14.73 2.58
N LEU A 45 -25.29 -14.12 3.56
CA LEU A 45 -26.59 -14.60 4.02
C LEU A 45 -27.67 -14.51 2.94
N GLY A 46 -27.70 -13.41 2.17
CA GLY A 46 -28.66 -13.18 1.09
C GLY A 46 -28.54 -14.23 -0.03
N VAL A 47 -27.33 -14.46 -0.52
CA VAL A 47 -27.06 -15.48 -1.56
C VAL A 47 -27.38 -16.88 -1.05
N SER A 48 -27.07 -17.19 0.21
CA SER A 48 -27.37 -18.49 0.83
C SER A 48 -28.86 -18.78 0.85
N LEU A 49 -29.66 -17.81 1.31
CA LEU A 49 -31.11 -17.93 1.41
C LEU A 49 -31.75 -17.98 0.01
N LEU A 50 -31.27 -17.16 -0.92
CA LEU A 50 -31.77 -17.11 -2.29
C LEU A 50 -31.50 -18.43 -3.04
N ALA A 51 -30.27 -18.93 -3.00
CA ALA A 51 -29.89 -20.21 -3.62
C ALA A 51 -30.66 -21.38 -3.00
N THR A 52 -30.78 -21.39 -1.68
CA THR A 52 -31.56 -22.42 -0.98
C THR A 52 -33.04 -22.38 -1.34
N GLY A 53 -33.63 -21.20 -1.41
CA GLY A 53 -35.04 -21.05 -1.79
C GLY A 53 -35.30 -21.49 -3.23
N LEU A 54 -34.40 -21.19 -4.16
CA LEU A 54 -34.46 -21.70 -5.54
C LEU A 54 -34.32 -23.22 -5.59
N ALA A 55 -33.38 -23.80 -4.84
CA ALA A 55 -33.24 -25.25 -4.74
C ALA A 55 -34.49 -25.91 -4.10
N GLY A 56 -35.06 -25.29 -3.06
CA GLY A 56 -36.28 -25.74 -2.41
C GLY A 56 -37.47 -25.81 -3.37
N LEU A 57 -37.62 -24.80 -4.23
CA LEU A 57 -38.63 -24.77 -5.28
C LEU A 57 -38.38 -25.84 -6.34
N PHE A 58 -37.12 -26.02 -6.77
CA PHE A 58 -36.75 -27.03 -7.75
C PHE A 58 -37.02 -28.47 -7.27
N LEU A 59 -36.86 -28.72 -5.97
CA LEU A 59 -37.14 -30.03 -5.35
C LEU A 59 -38.64 -30.25 -5.07
N GLY A 60 -39.48 -29.20 -5.15
CA GLY A 60 -40.94 -29.23 -4.99
C GLY A 60 -41.46 -29.50 -3.56
N THR A 61 -40.72 -30.26 -2.73
CA THR A 61 -41.07 -30.53 -1.33
C THR A 61 -39.83 -30.77 -0.46
N ALA A 62 -39.04 -29.72 -0.22
CA ALA A 62 -37.94 -29.82 0.74
C ALA A 62 -38.48 -29.72 2.18
N SER A 63 -38.18 -30.72 3.01
CA SER A 63 -38.45 -30.60 4.45
C SER A 63 -37.62 -29.45 5.05
N PRO A 64 -38.07 -28.80 6.13
CA PRO A 64 -37.31 -27.73 6.77
C PRO A 64 -35.88 -28.13 7.16
N LEU A 65 -35.67 -29.41 7.48
CA LEU A 65 -34.36 -29.95 7.80
C LEU A 65 -33.43 -29.96 6.57
N VAL A 66 -33.96 -30.34 5.41
CA VAL A 66 -33.22 -30.32 4.13
C VAL A 66 -32.88 -28.88 3.73
N LEU A 67 -33.85 -27.96 3.85
CA LEU A 67 -33.61 -26.54 3.58
C LEU A 67 -32.53 -25.97 4.51
N SER A 68 -32.57 -26.28 5.81
CA SER A 68 -31.54 -25.83 6.75
C SER A 68 -30.15 -26.36 6.38
N GLY A 69 -30.03 -27.62 5.97
CA GLY A 69 -28.78 -28.18 5.47
C GLY A 69 -28.28 -27.48 4.22
N LEU A 70 -29.19 -27.15 3.28
CA LEU A 70 -28.86 -26.39 2.08
C LEU A 70 -28.42 -24.96 2.40
N VAL A 71 -29.04 -24.26 3.37
CA VAL A 71 -28.58 -22.92 3.78
C VAL A 71 -27.14 -22.98 4.28
N VAL A 72 -26.81 -23.96 5.12
CA VAL A 72 -25.43 -24.12 5.62
C VAL A 72 -24.47 -24.44 4.48
N LEU A 73 -24.86 -25.32 3.56
CA LEU A 73 -24.03 -25.70 2.42
C LEU A 73 -23.78 -24.52 1.47
N PHE A 74 -24.84 -23.81 1.05
CA PHE A 74 -24.72 -22.64 0.20
C PHE A 74 -24.05 -21.47 0.92
N GLY A 75 -24.23 -21.32 2.22
CA GLY A 75 -23.52 -20.31 3.01
C GLY A 75 -22.04 -20.57 3.16
N ALA A 76 -21.65 -21.83 3.38
CA ALA A 76 -20.25 -22.20 3.34
C ALA A 76 -19.65 -21.96 1.94
N ALA A 77 -20.37 -22.34 0.88
CA ALA A 77 -19.93 -22.11 -0.50
C ALA A 77 -19.82 -20.61 -0.82
N ALA A 78 -20.79 -19.79 -0.39
CA ALA A 78 -20.78 -18.35 -0.57
C ALA A 78 -19.67 -17.67 0.24
N LEU A 79 -19.40 -18.14 1.46
CA LEU A 79 -18.29 -17.66 2.30
C LEU A 79 -16.93 -18.00 1.67
N LEU A 80 -16.76 -19.23 1.18
CA LEU A 80 -15.54 -19.64 0.47
C LEU A 80 -15.40 -18.86 -0.84
N GLY A 81 -16.48 -18.70 -1.60
CA GLY A 81 -16.51 -17.88 -2.80
C GLY A 81 -16.20 -16.42 -2.50
N TYR A 82 -16.70 -15.87 -1.41
CA TYR A 82 -16.37 -14.51 -0.98
C TYR A 82 -14.88 -14.37 -0.62
N ARG A 83 -14.33 -15.37 0.09
CA ARG A 83 -12.92 -15.41 0.47
C ARG A 83 -11.98 -15.61 -0.73
N GLU A 84 -12.38 -16.42 -1.70
CA GLU A 84 -11.56 -16.79 -2.86
C GLU A 84 -11.68 -15.78 -4.00
N LEU A 85 -12.90 -15.33 -4.28
CA LEU A 85 -13.16 -14.43 -5.40
C LEU A 85 -12.70 -13.03 -5.12
N ASP A 86 -12.64 -12.62 -3.84
CA ASP A 86 -11.96 -11.39 -3.47
C ASP A 86 -12.33 -10.22 -4.39
N ILE A 87 -13.65 -10.14 -4.67
CA ILE A 87 -14.25 -9.18 -5.61
C ILE A 87 -14.19 -7.74 -5.04
N TYR A 88 -13.46 -7.57 -3.94
CA TYR A 88 -13.09 -6.32 -3.29
C TYR A 88 -11.57 -6.25 -2.99
N GLY A 89 -10.71 -6.70 -3.91
CA GLY A 89 -9.37 -6.11 -4.06
C GLY A 89 -8.19 -6.66 -3.24
N THR A 90 -8.20 -7.90 -2.77
CA THR A 90 -7.00 -8.61 -2.25
C THR A 90 -6.11 -9.19 -3.37
N THR A 91 -6.49 -9.06 -4.65
CA THR A 91 -5.66 -9.43 -5.82
C THR A 91 -5.51 -8.23 -6.76
N GLY A 92 -5.03 -7.11 -6.19
CA GLY A 92 -4.33 -6.04 -6.91
C GLY A 92 -5.00 -4.67 -6.88
N SER A 93 -4.27 -3.66 -6.35
CA SER A 93 -4.54 -2.20 -6.35
C SER A 93 -5.43 -1.71 -5.20
N GLU A 94 -4.98 -1.45 -3.98
CA GLU A 94 -3.79 -0.73 -3.55
C GLU A 94 -3.05 -1.56 -2.50
N LYS A 95 -2.12 -2.40 -2.96
CA LYS A 95 -0.91 -2.54 -2.17
C LYS A 95 -0.37 -1.10 -2.13
N THR A 96 -0.50 -0.39 -1.00
CA THR A 96 0.43 0.72 -0.76
C THR A 96 1.76 0.13 -1.13
N SER A 97 2.43 0.65 -2.17
CA SER A 97 3.75 0.17 -2.55
C SER A 97 4.50 0.03 -1.24
N ASP A 98 4.67 -1.21 -0.76
CA ASP A 98 5.11 -1.48 0.61
C ASP A 98 6.32 -0.59 0.76
N SER A 99 6.37 0.30 1.75
CA SER A 99 7.30 1.45 1.71
C SER A 99 8.72 1.01 1.34
N ASN A 100 9.14 -0.19 1.74
CA ASN A 100 10.36 -0.88 1.29
C ASN A 100 10.66 -0.88 -0.24
N SER A 101 9.65 -0.88 -1.10
CA SER A 101 9.76 -0.84 -2.57
C SER A 101 9.98 0.57 -3.14
N LEU A 102 9.86 1.61 -2.33
CA LEU A 102 10.11 2.99 -2.78
C LEU A 102 11.61 3.33 -2.80
N THR A 103 12.46 2.51 -2.17
CA THR A 103 13.92 2.66 -2.24
C THR A 103 14.41 2.67 -3.69
N GLY A 104 15.20 3.67 -4.07
CA GLY A 104 15.68 3.85 -5.44
C GLY A 104 14.67 4.48 -6.41
N THR A 105 13.46 4.81 -5.95
CA THR A 105 12.47 5.52 -6.78
C THR A 105 12.87 6.98 -6.92
N HIS A 106 12.76 7.51 -8.14
CA HIS A 106 13.01 8.91 -8.43
C HIS A 106 11.78 9.79 -8.18
N GLY A 107 12.04 11.07 -7.92
CA GLY A 107 11.00 12.07 -7.75
C GLY A 107 11.54 13.48 -7.83
N ARG A 108 10.68 14.44 -7.51
CA ARG A 108 11.00 15.86 -7.52
C ARG A 108 10.50 16.55 -6.26
N VAL A 109 11.32 17.44 -5.72
CA VAL A 109 10.96 18.28 -4.58
C VAL A 109 9.81 19.23 -4.94
N THR A 110 8.72 19.18 -4.19
CA THR A 110 7.57 20.09 -4.35
C THR A 110 7.63 21.24 -3.35
N GLU A 111 8.10 20.97 -2.13
CA GLU A 111 8.34 21.93 -1.08
C GLU A 111 9.75 21.73 -0.51
N ARG A 112 10.44 22.82 -0.15
CA ARG A 112 11.81 22.79 0.37
C ARG A 112 11.98 21.67 1.40
N VAL A 113 12.94 20.77 1.13
CA VAL A 113 13.25 19.65 2.01
C VAL A 113 14.48 19.99 2.84
N THR A 114 14.37 19.78 4.14
CA THR A 114 15.44 19.89 5.12
C THR A 114 15.59 18.55 5.84
N PRO A 115 16.58 18.38 6.73
CA PRO A 115 16.69 17.17 7.54
C PRO A 115 15.49 16.92 8.46
N THR A 116 14.60 17.90 8.66
CA THR A 116 13.46 17.80 9.58
C THR A 116 12.11 17.69 8.88
N GLN A 117 11.93 18.32 7.72
CA GLN A 117 10.64 18.42 7.03
C GLN A 117 10.80 18.71 5.54
N GLY A 118 9.72 18.51 4.78
CA GLY A 118 9.65 18.83 3.36
C GLY A 118 8.67 17.92 2.63
N GLN A 119 8.55 18.10 1.32
CA GLN A 119 7.68 17.27 0.49
C GLN A 119 8.30 16.99 -0.88
N VAL A 120 8.15 15.75 -1.33
CA VAL A 120 8.55 15.30 -2.66
C VAL A 120 7.36 14.64 -3.36
N LYS A 121 7.35 14.74 -4.68
CA LYS A 121 6.47 13.95 -5.54
C LYS A 121 7.29 12.83 -6.17
N LEU A 122 6.92 11.57 -5.94
CA LEU A 122 7.56 10.43 -6.57
C LEU A 122 6.95 10.14 -7.95
N ASP A 123 7.78 9.67 -8.88
CA ASP A 123 7.34 9.27 -10.21
C ASP A 123 6.52 7.97 -10.20
N ALA A 124 6.74 7.11 -9.18
CA ALA A 124 6.07 5.83 -9.00
C ALA A 124 5.40 5.67 -7.61
N GLY A 125 4.65 6.69 -7.16
CA GLY A 125 4.16 6.82 -5.78
C GLY A 125 2.75 6.25 -5.46
N GLY A 126 2.15 5.38 -6.26
CA GLY A 126 0.80 4.88 -6.01
C GLY A 126 -0.30 5.94 -6.22
N PHE A 127 -1.39 5.89 -5.43
CA PHE A 127 -2.55 6.78 -5.58
C PHE A 127 -2.25 8.22 -5.14
N ASP A 128 -1.49 8.40 -4.06
CA ASP A 128 -0.97 9.70 -3.63
C ASP A 128 0.55 9.75 -3.83
N PRO A 129 1.04 10.40 -4.90
CA PRO A 129 2.47 10.48 -5.17
C PRO A 129 3.20 11.49 -4.29
N TYR A 130 2.52 12.20 -3.37
CA TYR A 130 3.12 13.22 -2.50
C TYR A 130 3.49 12.64 -1.13
N TYR A 131 4.79 12.64 -0.83
CA TYR A 131 5.34 12.10 0.41
C TYR A 131 6.04 13.20 1.19
N SER A 132 5.95 13.15 2.52
CA SER A 132 6.84 13.97 3.35
C SER A 132 8.26 13.44 3.19
N ALA A 133 9.24 14.34 3.18
CA ALA A 133 10.62 13.97 2.95
C ALA A 133 11.57 14.66 3.93
N ARG A 134 12.71 14.00 4.17
CA ARG A 134 13.86 14.54 4.89
C ARG A 134 15.09 14.37 4.02
N SER A 135 15.94 15.38 3.96
CA SER A 135 17.23 15.25 3.30
C SER A 135 18.24 14.59 4.23
N VAL A 136 19.21 13.89 3.64
CA VAL A 136 20.32 13.28 4.39
C VAL A 136 21.26 14.35 4.94
N ASP A 137 21.69 15.27 4.07
CA ASP A 137 22.70 16.28 4.39
C ASP A 137 22.16 17.71 4.21
N ASP A 138 22.07 18.15 2.96
CA ASP A 138 21.78 19.55 2.61
C ASP A 138 20.30 19.85 2.43
N GLU A 139 19.94 21.14 2.45
CA GLU A 139 18.59 21.56 2.07
C GLU A 139 18.38 21.44 0.56
N LEU A 140 17.26 20.83 0.17
CA LEU A 140 16.89 20.65 -1.24
C LEU A 140 15.81 21.66 -1.61
N THR A 141 16.07 22.43 -2.67
CA THR A 141 15.12 23.44 -3.16
C THR A 141 14.00 22.81 -3.99
N ALA A 142 12.86 23.49 -4.08
CA ALA A 142 11.75 23.05 -4.92
C ALA A 142 12.20 22.89 -6.37
N GLY A 143 11.80 21.79 -7.01
CA GLY A 143 12.20 21.44 -8.36
C GLY A 143 13.43 20.53 -8.46
N THR A 144 14.19 20.35 -7.38
CA THR A 144 15.36 19.45 -7.35
C THR A 144 14.92 17.99 -7.58
N GLU A 145 15.66 17.26 -8.42
CA GLU A 145 15.45 15.82 -8.63
C GLU A 145 16.10 15.02 -7.51
N VAL A 146 15.38 14.02 -7.01
CA VAL A 146 15.77 13.25 -5.84
C VAL A 146 15.57 11.77 -6.06
N VAL A 147 16.27 10.97 -5.27
CA VAL A 147 16.08 9.53 -5.15
C VAL A 147 15.85 9.15 -3.68
N VAL A 148 14.97 8.18 -3.45
CA VAL A 148 14.67 7.67 -2.11
C VAL A 148 15.78 6.74 -1.65
N VAL A 149 16.44 7.09 -0.55
CA VAL A 149 17.53 6.30 0.06
C VAL A 149 16.99 5.38 1.14
N ASP A 150 16.03 5.87 1.93
CA ASP A 150 15.35 5.09 2.95
C ASP A 150 13.85 5.43 2.92
N PRO A 151 12.98 4.46 2.65
CA PRO A 151 11.55 4.69 2.66
C PRO A 151 10.95 4.88 4.07
N GLY A 152 11.75 4.72 5.13
CA GLY A 152 11.35 5.00 6.50
C GLY A 152 10.17 4.14 6.99
N GLY A 153 9.43 4.69 7.96
CA GLY A 153 8.20 4.10 8.49
C GLY A 153 7.04 5.10 8.41
N GLY A 154 6.03 4.81 7.59
CA GLY A 154 4.87 5.69 7.34
C GLY A 154 5.01 6.50 6.05
N ASN A 155 4.60 7.78 6.07
CA ASN A 155 4.60 8.68 4.89
C ASN A 155 5.80 9.64 4.87
N VAL A 156 6.91 9.29 5.52
CA VAL A 156 8.11 10.12 5.60
C VAL A 156 9.30 9.37 5.01
N LEU A 157 9.82 9.88 3.90
CA LEU A 157 10.94 9.31 3.16
C LEU A 157 12.23 10.07 3.48
N THR A 158 13.35 9.37 3.42
CA THR A 158 14.68 10.00 3.38
C THR A 158 15.17 10.02 1.94
N VAL A 159 15.54 11.20 1.45
CA VAL A 159 15.89 11.41 0.04
C VAL A 159 17.24 12.11 -0.10
N GLU A 160 17.92 11.84 -1.21
CA GLU A 160 19.14 12.52 -1.62
C GLU A 160 18.98 13.09 -3.04
N PRO A 161 19.73 14.15 -3.40
CA PRO A 161 19.68 14.70 -4.74
C PRO A 161 20.22 13.69 -5.76
N LEU A 162 19.47 13.46 -6.85
CA LEU A 162 19.81 12.47 -7.89
C LEU A 162 21.09 12.84 -8.65
N VAL A 163 21.34 14.14 -8.80
CA VAL A 163 22.56 14.67 -9.38
C VAL A 163 23.23 15.48 -8.28
N GLY A 164 24.34 14.95 -7.75
CA GLY A 164 25.15 15.60 -6.72
C GLY A 164 25.36 17.07 -7.05
N GLY A 165 25.13 17.93 -6.05
CA GLY A 165 25.01 19.39 -6.15
C GLY A 165 25.97 20.06 -7.14
N VAL A 166 25.53 20.18 -8.39
CA VAL A 166 26.33 20.78 -9.48
C VAL A 166 26.57 22.26 -9.22
N ASP A 167 25.71 22.93 -8.44
CA ASP A 167 25.81 24.37 -8.22
C ASP A 167 26.86 24.79 -7.17
N GLU A 168 27.22 23.92 -6.21
CA GLU A 168 28.24 24.20 -5.18
C GLU A 168 29.64 23.80 -5.65
N ILE A 169 29.75 22.66 -6.36
CA ILE A 169 31.02 22.13 -6.87
C ILE A 169 31.59 23.05 -7.94
N ASP A 170 30.78 23.52 -8.90
CA ASP A 170 31.25 24.45 -9.94
C ASP A 170 31.67 25.80 -9.34
N ARG A 171 30.99 26.26 -8.28
CA ARG A 171 31.36 27.48 -7.54
C ARG A 171 32.67 27.30 -6.78
N ALA A 172 32.88 26.15 -6.13
CA ALA A 172 34.12 25.83 -5.43
C ALA A 172 35.30 25.65 -6.40
N LEU A 173 35.10 24.96 -7.54
CA LEU A 173 36.11 24.83 -8.59
C LEU A 173 36.42 26.18 -9.26
N ALA A 174 35.43 27.04 -9.47
CA ALA A 174 35.65 28.39 -10.00
C ALA A 174 36.44 29.26 -9.00
N ALA A 175 36.13 29.17 -7.70
CA ALA A 175 36.88 29.87 -6.65
C ALA A 175 38.32 29.36 -6.52
N GLU A 176 38.55 28.06 -6.64
CA GLU A 176 39.89 27.47 -6.61
C GLU A 176 40.72 27.84 -7.86
N ARG A 177 40.12 27.82 -9.06
CA ARG A 177 40.77 28.32 -10.29
C ARG A 177 41.13 29.80 -10.20
N ALA A 178 40.26 30.63 -9.63
CA ALA A 178 40.54 32.05 -9.42
C ALA A 178 41.71 32.28 -8.43
N LYS A 179 41.77 31.48 -7.37
CA LYS A 179 42.84 31.54 -6.36
C LYS A 179 44.19 31.07 -6.90
N ASN A 180 44.22 30.00 -7.70
CA ASN A 180 45.47 29.51 -8.30
C ASN A 180 46.03 30.47 -9.37
N ASN A 181 45.17 31.17 -10.13
CA ASN A 181 45.62 32.19 -11.09
C ASN A 181 46.18 33.45 -10.40
N MET A 182 45.64 33.85 -9.25
CA MET A 182 46.19 34.97 -8.47
C MET A 182 47.53 34.65 -7.81
N THR A 183 47.81 33.37 -7.49
CA THR A 183 49.07 32.97 -6.83
C THR A 183 50.21 32.70 -7.83
N SER A 184 49.90 32.57 -9.12
CA SER A 184 50.88 32.25 -10.18
C SER A 184 51.39 33.47 -10.98
N SER A 185 50.99 34.69 -10.59
CA SER A 185 51.31 35.92 -11.34
C SER A 185 52.41 36.78 -10.72
N ASP A 186 53.06 36.34 -9.63
CA ASP A 186 54.02 37.17 -8.87
C ASP A 186 55.47 36.64 -8.80
N ASP A 187 55.85 35.63 -9.57
CA ASP A 187 57.26 35.21 -9.68
C ASP A 187 57.66 34.94 -11.14
N ASN A 188 57.90 36.00 -11.92
CA ASN A 188 58.78 35.89 -13.08
C ASN A 188 59.50 37.21 -13.38
N ASP A 189 60.40 37.60 -12.47
CA ASP A 189 61.52 38.46 -12.79
C ASP A 189 62.78 37.91 -12.13
N SER A 190 63.56 37.12 -12.89
CA SER A 190 65.02 37.01 -12.74
C SER A 190 65.65 36.17 -13.85
N ASN A 191 66.47 36.84 -14.65
CA ASN A 191 67.51 36.31 -15.54
C ASN A 191 68.22 35.04 -15.02
N SER A 192 68.38 34.03 -15.89
CA SER A 192 69.60 33.21 -15.91
C SER A 192 69.83 32.58 -17.28
N ASP A 193 70.96 32.96 -17.88
CA ASP A 193 71.57 32.43 -19.10
C ASP A 193 71.87 30.92 -19.00
N GLY A 194 71.76 30.18 -20.12
CA GLY A 194 72.19 28.77 -20.13
C GLY A 194 71.93 27.89 -21.35
N ASN A 195 72.18 28.39 -22.57
CA ASN A 195 72.70 27.67 -23.76
C ASN A 195 72.65 26.11 -23.86
N ASN A 196 71.88 25.55 -24.81
CA ASN A 196 72.33 24.72 -25.97
C ASN A 196 71.21 23.85 -26.60
N ASN A 197 71.01 24.02 -27.92
CA ASN A 197 70.85 23.04 -29.02
C ASN A 197 70.21 21.65 -28.73
N SER A 198 69.39 21.02 -29.57
CA SER A 198 68.91 21.24 -30.94
C SER A 198 67.85 20.16 -31.24
N ASP A 199 67.17 20.36 -32.36
CA ASP A 199 66.54 19.33 -33.21
C ASP A 199 65.07 18.96 -32.99
N LEU A 200 64.35 19.23 -34.08
CA LEU A 200 63.03 18.80 -34.46
C LEU A 200 62.87 17.28 -34.37
N ASP A 201 61.69 16.78 -33.99
CA ASP A 201 60.83 16.11 -34.97
C ASP A 201 59.36 16.05 -34.50
N SER A 202 58.48 16.37 -35.44
CA SER A 202 57.04 16.19 -35.39
C SER A 202 56.70 14.73 -35.68
N ASN A 203 55.84 14.09 -34.89
CA ASN A 203 54.96 13.04 -35.42
C ASN A 203 53.68 12.91 -34.58
N LEU A 204 52.56 13.22 -35.24
CA LEU A 204 51.24 12.65 -34.96
C LEU A 204 51.33 11.11 -35.04
N ASP A 205 50.57 10.39 -34.21
CA ASP A 205 49.37 9.63 -34.65
C ASP A 205 48.97 8.53 -33.64
N SER A 206 47.67 8.23 -33.66
CA SER A 206 46.96 6.99 -33.30
C SER A 206 46.73 6.56 -31.83
N ASN A 207 45.50 6.77 -31.38
CA ASN A 207 44.67 5.85 -30.55
C ASN A 207 44.17 4.67 -31.44
N PRO A 208 43.42 3.62 -31.00
CA PRO A 208 43.23 2.88 -29.73
C PRO A 208 43.44 1.34 -29.88
N THR A 209 43.43 0.55 -28.80
CA THR A 209 42.63 -0.71 -28.59
C THR A 209 43.06 -1.42 -27.30
N HIS A 210 42.13 -1.62 -26.34
CA HIS A 210 41.41 -2.88 -26.08
C HIS A 210 42.31 -4.12 -25.89
N ASP A 211 42.39 -4.61 -24.66
CA ASP A 211 42.56 -6.04 -24.44
C ASP A 211 41.67 -6.53 -23.29
N ASN A 212 40.93 -7.58 -23.63
CA ASN A 212 39.98 -8.31 -22.82
C ASN A 212 40.71 -9.33 -21.94
N ILE A 213 40.38 -9.38 -20.65
CA ILE A 213 40.64 -10.57 -19.83
C ILE A 213 39.30 -11.15 -19.36
N ARG A 214 38.87 -12.16 -20.13
CA ARG A 214 38.14 -13.40 -19.78
C ARG A 214 38.71 -14.02 -18.49
N SER A 215 38.06 -14.84 -17.67
CA SER A 215 36.75 -15.50 -17.50
C SER A 215 36.85 -16.15 -16.10
N ASP A 216 35.73 -16.66 -15.56
CA ASP A 216 35.58 -17.89 -14.73
C ASP A 216 34.39 -17.66 -13.78
N GLU A 217 33.19 -18.14 -14.14
CA GLU A 217 32.61 -19.44 -13.76
C GLU A 217 32.30 -19.54 -12.26
N GLN A 218 31.04 -19.29 -11.87
CA GLN A 218 30.01 -20.30 -11.56
C GLN A 218 30.20 -20.99 -10.21
N GLN A 219 29.23 -20.81 -9.29
CA GLN A 219 28.50 -21.94 -8.71
C GLN A 219 27.31 -21.49 -7.86
N ASP A 220 26.13 -21.93 -8.31
CA ASP A 220 24.90 -22.05 -7.55
C ASP A 220 25.08 -23.07 -6.41
N SER A 221 24.50 -22.78 -5.24
CA SER A 221 24.19 -23.81 -4.24
C SER A 221 22.96 -23.44 -3.41
N GLU A 222 21.85 -24.06 -3.79
CA GLU A 222 20.82 -24.70 -2.95
C GLU A 222 20.37 -24.07 -1.62
N SER A 223 19.12 -23.61 -1.63
CA SER A 223 17.99 -24.14 -0.83
C SER A 223 18.34 -24.89 0.47
N LYS A 224 17.97 -24.29 1.62
CA LYS A 224 17.54 -25.07 2.79
C LYS A 224 16.37 -24.41 3.51
N SER A 225 15.18 -24.89 3.20
CA SER A 225 13.97 -24.78 3.99
C SER A 225 14.02 -25.78 5.16
N GLU A 226 13.78 -25.31 6.38
CA GLU A 226 13.42 -26.14 7.54
C GLU A 226 12.08 -25.63 8.13
N PRO A 227 11.12 -26.52 8.41
CA PRO A 227 9.82 -26.18 9.00
C PRO A 227 9.75 -26.41 10.52
N GLU A 228 8.91 -25.59 11.17
CA GLU A 228 8.12 -25.86 12.40
C GLU A 228 8.84 -26.04 13.78
N PRO A 229 8.19 -25.86 14.96
CA PRO A 229 6.74 -25.99 15.23
C PRO A 229 6.04 -25.01 16.20
N GLU A 230 4.71 -25.06 16.07
CA GLU A 230 3.58 -24.89 17.00
C GLU A 230 3.73 -24.46 18.49
N ALA A 231 2.72 -23.67 18.86
CA ALA A 231 1.88 -23.73 20.07
C ALA A 231 2.38 -23.15 21.41
N LYS A 232 1.68 -22.08 21.86
CA LYS A 232 0.98 -22.13 23.16
C LYS A 232 -0.18 -21.15 23.26
N ALA A 233 -1.38 -21.73 23.33
CA ALA A 233 -2.60 -21.13 23.82
C ALA A 233 -2.58 -20.93 25.34
N LYS A 234 -3.10 -19.78 25.82
CA LYS A 234 -3.80 -19.55 27.10
C LYS A 234 -4.64 -18.27 26.91
N SER A 235 -5.96 -18.31 26.73
CA SER A 235 -7.06 -18.58 27.69
C SER A 235 -7.22 -17.53 28.79
N GLY A 236 -8.37 -16.84 28.78
CA GLY A 236 -8.91 -15.94 29.81
C GLY A 236 -9.71 -14.83 29.12
N PHE A 237 -10.99 -15.02 28.77
CA PHE A 237 -12.16 -15.02 29.65
C PHE A 237 -12.17 -13.80 30.58
N ASP A 238 -12.90 -12.75 30.21
CA ASP A 238 -13.93 -12.19 31.07
C ASP A 238 -14.98 -11.46 30.23
N SER A 239 -16.21 -11.88 30.48
CA SER A 239 -17.47 -11.39 29.97
C SER A 239 -18.16 -10.64 31.10
N ASP A 240 -18.63 -9.41 30.85
CA ASP A 240 -19.72 -8.76 31.58
C ASP A 240 -20.21 -7.60 30.67
N SER A 241 -21.24 -7.82 29.86
CA SER A 241 -22.67 -7.50 30.13
C SER A 241 -22.96 -6.02 30.35
N GLU A 242 -23.58 -5.40 29.35
CA GLU A 242 -24.45 -4.19 29.40
C GLU A 242 -25.64 -4.38 30.38
N PRO A 243 -26.68 -3.50 30.53
CA PRO A 243 -26.99 -2.21 29.87
C PRO A 243 -27.61 -1.13 30.80
N GLU A 244 -27.91 0.06 30.27
CA GLU A 244 -29.21 0.79 30.39
C GLU A 244 -29.06 2.22 29.81
N SER A 245 -29.85 2.61 28.81
CA SER A 245 -31.20 3.18 28.91
C SER A 245 -31.23 4.59 29.51
N GLY A 246 -31.66 5.57 28.70
CA GLY A 246 -31.79 6.98 29.11
C GLY A 246 -32.22 7.90 27.97
N ARG A 247 -33.46 7.73 27.49
CA ARG A 247 -34.15 8.71 26.63
C ARG A 247 -34.97 9.65 27.51
N GLU A 248 -34.58 10.92 27.59
CA GLU A 248 -35.41 12.04 28.02
C GLU A 248 -35.18 13.16 26.98
N ARG A 249 -36.10 13.41 26.04
CA ARG A 249 -37.28 14.28 26.13
C ARG A 249 -37.02 15.59 26.87
N GLU A 250 -36.69 16.64 26.11
CA GLU A 250 -37.24 17.98 26.38
C GLU A 250 -37.28 18.79 25.07
N ARG A 251 -38.49 18.84 24.49
CA ARG A 251 -38.89 19.90 23.58
C ARG A 251 -39.63 20.91 24.46
N GLU A 252 -39.09 22.12 24.59
CA GLU A 252 -39.87 23.33 24.82
C GLU A 252 -38.92 24.54 24.72
N ARG A 253 -38.94 25.22 23.58
CA ARG A 253 -38.54 26.61 23.43
C ARG A 253 -39.47 27.25 22.42
N GLU A 254 -40.57 27.80 22.90
CA GLU A 254 -41.24 28.91 22.23
C GLU A 254 -40.35 30.16 22.36
N PRO A 255 -40.13 30.91 21.28
CA PRO A 255 -39.74 32.30 21.36
C PRO A 255 -40.98 33.20 21.35
N ASP A 256 -41.10 33.96 22.43
CA ASP A 256 -41.88 35.18 22.59
C ASP A 256 -41.56 36.17 21.45
N VAL A 257 -42.58 36.55 20.66
CA VAL A 257 -42.52 37.69 19.74
C VAL A 257 -43.86 38.42 19.74
N SER A 258 -43.92 39.46 20.57
CA SER A 258 -44.51 40.81 20.37
C SER A 258 -45.99 40.94 20.01
#